data_AF-X6LQ45-F1
#
_entry.id   AF-X6LQ45-F1
#
_cell.length_a   1.000
_cell.length_b   1.000
_cell.length_c   1.000
_cell.angle_alpha   90.00
_cell.angle_beta   90.00
_cell.angle_gamma   90.00
#
_symmetry.space_group_name_H-M   'P 1'
#
loop_
_entity.id
_entity.type
_entity.pdbx_description
1 polymer ?
#
loop_
_entity_poly.entity_id
_entity_poly.type
_entity_poly.pdbx_seq_one_letter_code
_entity_poly.pdbx_strand_id
1 'polypeptide(L)'
;KNDKEVRGMERKRLLLVEIVEYLSTNSWWNVDIMNELLQVLEYNLFRPLPTNVLQRPQTVKGDEEEEPFQDPRWPHLQLVYELCLRFLISSDIDKTVLIHSNYHITIHIVTYCLLLLLHCHYYLLLFVIYLYCHY
;
A
#
# COMPACT_ATOMS: atom_id res chain seq x y z
N LYS A 1 -3.90 26.62 -5.27
CA LYS A 1 -4.39 25.26 -4.91
C LYS A 1 -4.46 25.20 -3.40
N ASN A 2 -5.56 24.77 -2.76
CA ASN A 2 -5.40 24.05 -1.48
C ASN A 2 -6.71 23.65 -0.81
N ASP A 3 -7.66 24.55 -0.64
CA ASP A 3 -8.72 24.31 0.36
C ASP A 3 -9.68 23.16 0.01
N LYS A 4 -10.15 23.10 -1.24
CA LYS A 4 -11.04 22.03 -1.70
C LYS A 4 -10.31 20.68 -1.81
N GLU A 5 -9.05 20.70 -2.23
CA GLU A 5 -8.23 19.48 -2.38
C GLU A 5 -7.89 18.91 -1.00
N VAL A 6 -7.46 19.74 -0.05
CA VAL A 6 -7.17 19.34 1.34
C VAL A 6 -8.42 18.76 2.02
N ARG A 7 -9.58 19.41 1.86
CA ARG A 7 -10.84 18.86 2.36
C ARG A 7 -11.23 17.52 1.72
N GLY A 8 -11.00 17.38 0.41
CA GLY A 8 -11.25 16.12 -0.30
C GLY A 8 -10.35 14.98 0.18
N MET A 9 -9.07 15.27 0.39
CA MET A 9 -8.10 14.32 0.95
C MET A 9 -8.47 13.90 2.37
N GLU A 10 -8.86 14.85 3.22
CA GLU A 10 -9.24 14.53 4.59
C GLU A 10 -10.53 13.70 4.65
N ARG A 11 -11.51 14.02 3.79
CA ARG A 11 -12.72 13.18 3.67
C ARG A 11 -12.39 11.76 3.23
N LYS A 12 -11.50 11.58 2.25
CA LYS A 12 -11.05 10.26 1.81
C LYS A 12 -10.38 9.51 2.97
N ARG A 13 -9.56 10.18 3.77
CA ARG A 13 -8.89 9.60 4.94
C ARG A 13 -9.91 9.11 5.96
N LEU A 14 -10.88 9.95 6.33
CA LEU A 14 -11.93 9.60 7.28
C LEU A 14 -12.76 8.39 6.82
N LEU A 15 -13.13 8.36 5.54
CA LEU A 15 -13.86 7.22 4.98
C LEU A 15 -13.05 5.92 5.04
N LEU A 16 -11.75 5.97 4.72
CA LEU A 16 -10.88 4.79 4.81
C LEU A 16 -10.75 4.29 6.26
N VAL A 17 -10.67 5.20 7.24
CA VAL A 17 -10.67 4.85 8.67
C VAL A 17 -11.96 4.12 9.05
N GLU A 18 -13.12 4.67 8.65
CA GLU A 18 -14.42 4.06 8.92
C GLU A 18 -14.53 2.65 8.32
N ILE A 19 -14.03 2.45 7.09
CA ILE A 19 -13.99 1.12 6.47
C ILE A 19 -13.10 0.17 7.29
N VAL A 20 -11.90 0.59 7.68
CA VAL A 20 -11.00 -0.24 8.51
C VAL A 20 -11.67 -0.64 9.83
N GLU A 21 -12.33 0.29 10.50
CA GLU A 21 -13.07 0.03 11.75
C GLU A 21 -14.25 -0.92 11.53
N TYR A 22 -15.01 -0.73 10.45
CA TYR A 22 -16.13 -1.60 10.08
C TYR A 22 -15.67 -3.04 9.86
N LEU A 23 -14.61 -3.25 9.06
CA LEU A 23 -14.07 -4.59 8.79
C LEU A 23 -13.42 -5.24 10.04
N SER A 24 -13.02 -4.43 11.02
CA SER A 24 -12.46 -4.92 12.30
C SER A 24 -13.53 -5.45 13.24
N THR A 25 -14.75 -4.94 13.14
CA THR A 25 -15.83 -5.17 14.12
C THR A 25 -16.93 -6.08 13.59
N ASN A 26 -17.09 -6.16 12.27
CA ASN A 26 -18.19 -6.90 11.63
C ASN A 26 -17.66 -8.05 10.77
N SER A 27 -18.48 -9.09 10.61
CA SER A 27 -18.23 -10.11 9.59
C SER A 27 -18.55 -9.52 8.22
N TRP A 28 -17.54 -9.40 7.35
CA TRP A 28 -17.64 -8.71 6.06
C TRP A 28 -17.48 -9.63 4.85
N TRP A 29 -17.53 -10.94 5.08
CA TRP A 29 -17.25 -12.01 4.11
C TRP A 29 -18.28 -12.21 3.00
N ASN A 30 -19.10 -11.20 2.75
CA ASN A 30 -20.04 -11.19 1.65
C ASN A 30 -19.30 -10.86 0.34
N VAL A 31 -19.65 -11.58 -0.74
CA VAL A 31 -19.13 -11.38 -2.10
C VAL A 31 -19.18 -9.92 -2.56
N ASP A 32 -20.28 -9.23 -2.28
CA ASP A 32 -20.48 -7.84 -2.68
C ASP A 32 -19.49 -6.91 -1.98
N ILE A 33 -19.30 -7.09 -0.67
CA ILE A 33 -18.35 -6.30 0.13
C ILE A 33 -16.91 -6.62 -0.28
N MET A 34 -16.60 -7.89 -0.54
CA MET A 34 -15.29 -8.30 -1.03
C MET A 34 -14.96 -7.68 -2.39
N ASN A 35 -15.91 -7.62 -3.31
CA ASN A 35 -15.73 -6.98 -4.63
C ASN A 35 -15.42 -5.49 -4.50
N GLU A 36 -16.18 -4.77 -3.66
CA GLU A 36 -15.94 -3.34 -3.40
C GLU A 36 -14.57 -3.12 -2.74
N LEU A 37 -14.20 -3.97 -1.77
CA LEU A 37 -12.90 -3.89 -1.12
C LEU A 37 -11.75 -4.12 -2.11
N LEU A 38 -11.88 -5.13 -2.99
CA LEU A 38 -10.88 -5.42 -4.02
C LEU A 38 -10.72 -4.24 -4.99
N GLN A 39 -11.80 -3.59 -5.39
CA GLN A 39 -11.72 -2.37 -6.22
C GLN A 39 -11.00 -1.25 -5.48
N VAL A 40 -11.31 -1.02 -4.20
CA VAL A 40 -10.61 -0.01 -3.37
C VAL A 40 -9.11 -0.31 -3.32
N LEU A 41 -8.72 -1.57 -3.14
CA LEU A 41 -7.32 -1.96 -3.16
C LEU A 41 -6.68 -1.73 -4.53
N GLU A 42 -7.35 -2.15 -5.60
CA GLU A 42 -6.87 -2.02 -6.98
C GLU A 42 -6.58 -0.55 -7.33
N TYR A 43 -7.55 0.34 -7.15
CA TYR A 43 -7.41 1.76 -7.49
C TYR A 43 -6.34 2.51 -6.69
N ASN A 44 -6.00 2.03 -5.49
CA ASN A 44 -5.09 2.74 -4.59
C ASN A 44 -3.68 2.14 -4.55
N LEU A 45 -3.53 0.82 -4.75
CA LEU A 45 -2.25 0.13 -4.72
C LEU A 45 -1.56 0.12 -6.08
N PHE A 46 -2.30 -0.04 -7.18
CA PHE A 46 -1.72 -0.06 -8.52
C PHE A 46 -1.48 1.36 -9.03
N ARG A 47 -0.46 2.00 -8.47
CA ARG A 47 0.07 3.27 -8.96
C ARG A 47 1.53 3.12 -9.38
N PRO A 48 1.96 3.82 -10.44
CA PRO A 48 3.38 3.91 -10.76
C PRO A 48 4.11 4.57 -9.59
N LEU A 49 5.28 4.03 -9.24
CA LEU A 49 6.17 4.65 -8.27
C LEU A 49 6.53 6.06 -8.79
N PRO A 50 6.52 7.10 -7.93
CA PRO A 50 6.92 8.43 -8.34
C PRO A 50 8.32 8.40 -8.94
N THR A 51 8.44 8.85 -10.19
CA THR A 51 9.66 8.81 -11.02
C THR A 51 10.87 9.46 -10.34
N ASN A 52 10.62 10.41 -9.44
CA ASN A 52 11.62 11.15 -8.67
C ASN A 52 12.47 10.25 -7.76
N VAL A 53 11.93 9.08 -7.36
CA VAL A 53 12.67 8.07 -6.58
C VAL A 53 13.59 7.24 -7.50
N LEU A 54 13.20 7.07 -8.76
CA LEU A 54 13.90 6.25 -9.76
C LEU A 54 15.02 7.01 -10.49
N GLN A 55 14.92 8.33 -10.58
CA GLN A 55 15.88 9.17 -11.31
C GLN A 55 17.06 9.66 -10.47
N ARG A 56 17.18 9.31 -9.19
CA ARG A 56 18.36 9.72 -8.41
C ARG A 56 19.61 9.07 -9.00
N PRO A 57 20.54 9.84 -9.58
CA PRO A 57 21.83 9.30 -9.98
C PRO A 57 22.52 8.85 -8.70
N GLN A 58 23.08 7.64 -8.66
CA GLN A 58 23.93 7.17 -7.56
C GLN A 58 25.20 8.05 -7.35
N THR A 59 25.35 9.13 -8.12
CA THR A 59 26.53 9.99 -8.20
C THR A 59 26.34 11.38 -7.61
N VAL A 60 25.19 11.73 -7.04
CA VAL A 60 25.05 13.01 -6.32
C VAL A 60 25.71 12.86 -4.95
N LYS A 61 27.03 13.09 -4.94
CA LYS A 61 27.79 13.36 -3.72
C LYS A 61 27.24 14.64 -3.09
N GLY A 62 26.78 14.52 -1.85
CA GLY A 62 26.77 15.59 -0.86
C GLY A 62 25.80 16.73 -1.10
N ASP A 63 24.59 16.58 -0.60
CA ASP A 63 24.06 17.53 0.37
C ASP A 63 23.36 16.72 1.46
N GLU A 64 23.88 16.77 2.68
CA GLU A 64 23.45 15.98 3.85
C GLU A 64 22.11 16.46 4.44
N GLU A 65 21.41 17.38 3.76
CA GLU A 65 20.20 18.06 4.23
C GLU A 65 19.00 17.96 3.26
N GLU A 66 19.02 17.07 2.25
CA GLU A 66 17.80 16.85 1.45
C GLU A 66 16.78 16.03 2.25
N GLU A 67 15.72 16.71 2.71
CA GLU A 67 14.60 16.14 3.44
C GLU A 67 14.08 14.88 2.72
N PRO A 68 13.98 13.73 3.42
CA PRO A 68 13.60 12.48 2.78
C PRO A 68 12.25 12.62 2.10
N PHE A 69 12.16 12.20 0.83
CA PHE A 69 10.91 12.24 0.07
C PHE A 69 9.76 11.63 0.88
N GLN A 70 8.80 12.46 1.28
CA GLN A 70 7.59 12.04 1.97
C GLN A 70 6.44 12.00 0.97
N ASP A 71 5.92 10.79 0.71
CA ASP A 71 4.79 10.65 -0.19
C ASP A 71 3.54 11.35 0.40
N PRO A 72 2.98 12.39 -0.24
CA PRO A 72 1.82 13.10 0.28
C PRO A 72 0.53 12.26 0.27
N ARG A 73 0.53 11.07 -0.34
CA ARG A 73 -0.55 10.08 -0.27
C ARG A 73 -0.35 9.08 0.86
N TRP A 74 0.80 9.09 1.54
CA TRP A 74 1.15 8.11 2.58
C TRP A 74 0.06 7.93 3.65
N PRO A 75 -0.59 8.99 4.18
CA PRO A 75 -1.65 8.82 5.17
C PRO A 75 -2.86 8.02 4.67
N HIS A 76 -3.16 8.07 3.36
CA HIS A 76 -4.21 7.26 2.75
C HIS A 76 -3.71 5.85 2.41
N LEU A 77 -2.48 5.75 1.90
CA LEU A 77 -1.87 4.48 1.51
C LEU A 77 -1.66 3.57 2.71
N GLN A 78 -1.29 4.11 3.87
CA GLN A 78 -1.17 3.34 5.10
C GLN A 78 -2.47 2.58 5.41
N LEU A 79 -3.62 3.25 5.31
CA LEU A 79 -4.94 2.65 5.53
C LEU A 79 -5.27 1.59 4.46
N VAL A 80 -4.93 1.86 3.20
CA VAL A 80 -5.13 0.90 2.09
C VAL A 80 -4.25 -0.34 2.27
N TYR A 81 -2.99 -0.19 2.71
CA TYR A 81 -2.13 -1.32 3.05
C TYR A 81 -2.67 -2.12 4.23
N GLU A 82 -3.23 -1.45 5.24
CA GLU A 82 -3.88 -2.10 6.36
C GLU A 82 -5.11 -2.93 5.91
N LEU A 83 -5.96 -2.36 5.06
CA LEU A 83 -7.09 -3.07 4.44
C LEU A 83 -6.61 -4.30 3.66
N CYS A 84 -5.54 -4.14 2.87
CA CYS A 84 -4.95 -5.24 2.10
C CYS A 84 -4.43 -6.35 3.01
N LEU A 85 -3.74 -5.99 4.10
CA LEU A 85 -3.18 -6.95 5.04
C LEU A 85 -4.30 -7.74 5.73
N ARG A 86 -5.36 -7.06 6.17
CA ARG A 86 -6.54 -7.68 6.77
C ARG A 86 -7.21 -8.64 5.79
N PHE A 87 -7.36 -8.24 4.53
CA PHE A 87 -7.87 -9.11 3.48
C PHE A 87 -7.02 -10.38 3.30
N LEU A 88 -5.68 -10.25 3.28
CA LEU A 88 -4.77 -11.38 3.09
C LEU A 88 -4.69 -12.33 4.29
N ILE A 89 -4.77 -11.81 5.51
CA ILE A 89 -4.61 -12.60 6.74
C ILE A 89 -5.92 -13.29 7.13
N SER A 90 -7.07 -12.68 6.81
CA SER A 90 -8.32 -13.24 7.28
C SER A 90 -8.58 -14.65 6.72
N SER A 91 -8.79 -15.59 7.62
CA SER A 91 -8.88 -17.03 7.36
C SER A 91 -10.21 -17.51 6.78
N ASP A 92 -11.27 -16.69 6.84
CA ASP A 92 -12.63 -17.14 6.51
C ASP A 92 -13.07 -16.81 5.08
N ILE A 93 -12.12 -16.46 4.20
CA ILE A 93 -12.41 -16.39 2.77
C ILE A 93 -12.77 -17.79 2.29
N ASP A 94 -14.03 -17.99 1.94
CA ASP A 94 -14.44 -19.18 1.19
C ASP A 94 -13.73 -19.17 -0.17
N LYS A 95 -12.62 -19.92 -0.25
CA LYS A 95 -11.71 -19.95 -1.40
C LYS A 95 -12.47 -20.25 -2.69
N THR A 96 -13.58 -20.96 -2.61
CA THR A 96 -14.46 -21.32 -3.72
C THR A 96 -15.04 -20.10 -4.44
N VAL A 97 -15.45 -19.07 -3.68
CA VAL A 97 -16.00 -17.81 -4.20
C VAL A 97 -14.90 -16.96 -4.84
N LEU A 98 -13.73 -16.90 -4.20
CA LEU A 98 -12.56 -16.16 -4.67
C LEU A 98 -12.05 -16.69 -6.03
N ILE A 99 -12.05 -18.02 -6.20
CA ILE A 99 -11.55 -18.70 -7.40
C ILE A 99 -12.44 -18.42 -8.62
N HIS A 100 -13.76 -18.26 -8.45
CA HIS A 100 -14.67 -18.19 -9.59
C HIS A 100 -14.82 -16.81 -10.22
N SER A 101 -14.61 -15.73 -9.45
CA SER A 101 -14.98 -14.37 -9.88
C SER A 101 -13.84 -13.36 -9.89
N ASN A 102 -12.80 -13.51 -9.05
CA ASN A 102 -11.79 -12.45 -8.86
C ASN A 102 -10.35 -12.95 -8.64
N TYR A 103 -10.05 -14.16 -9.14
CA TYR A 103 -8.73 -14.78 -8.96
C TYR A 103 -7.60 -13.92 -9.52
N HIS A 104 -7.81 -13.25 -10.67
CA HIS A 104 -6.80 -12.41 -11.31
C HIS A 104 -6.40 -11.23 -10.42
N ILE A 105 -7.38 -10.50 -9.88
CA ILE A 105 -7.13 -9.33 -9.02
C ILE A 105 -6.45 -9.77 -7.71
N THR A 106 -6.92 -10.87 -7.12
CA THR A 106 -6.31 -11.43 -5.90
C THR A 106 -4.85 -11.80 -6.14
N ILE A 107 -4.55 -12.49 -7.25
CA ILE A 107 -3.17 -12.85 -7.62
C ILE A 107 -2.33 -11.60 -7.79
N HIS A 108 -2.83 -10.57 -8.50
CA HIS A 108 -2.10 -9.32 -8.70
C HIS A 108 -1.77 -8.60 -7.39
N ILE A 109 -2.72 -8.54 -6.46
CA ILE A 109 -2.52 -7.95 -5.13
C ILE A 109 -1.46 -8.74 -4.35
N VAL A 110 -1.57 -10.07 -4.30
CA VAL A 110 -0.60 -10.95 -3.62
C VAL A 110 0.80 -10.80 -4.23
N THR A 111 0.90 -10.83 -5.56
CA THR A 111 2.18 -10.63 -6.26
C THR A 111 2.78 -9.27 -5.98
N TYR A 112 1.98 -8.19 -6.01
CA TYR A 112 2.45 -6.85 -5.71
C TYR A 112 2.92 -6.69 -4.26
N CYS A 113 2.19 -7.26 -3.29
CA CYS A 113 2.60 -7.29 -1.89
C CYS A 113 3.92 -8.05 -1.69
N LEU A 114 4.10 -9.21 -2.34
CA LEU A 114 5.36 -9.96 -2.28
C LEU A 114 6.53 -9.19 -2.91
N LEU A 115 6.31 -8.50 -4.03
CA LEU A 115 7.32 -7.64 -4.66
C LEU A 115 7.72 -6.47 -3.75
N LEU A 116 6.76 -5.82 -3.08
CA LEU A 116 7.04 -4.76 -2.11
C LEU A 116 7.84 -5.28 -0.91
N LEU A 117 7.50 -6.47 -0.39
CA LEU A 117 8.23 -7.10 0.70
C LEU A 117 9.68 -7.44 0.30
N LEU A 118 9.88 -8.00 -0.89
CA LEU A 118 11.20 -8.26 -1.46
C LEU A 118 12.02 -6.98 -1.64
N HIS A 119 11.40 -5.92 -2.16
CA HIS A 119 12.04 -4.61 -2.33
C HIS A 119 12.44 -4.04 -0.97
N CYS A 120 11.56 -4.09 0.03
CA CYS A 120 11.87 -3.61 1.38
C CYS A 120 13.03 -4.40 2.02
N HIS A 121 13.02 -5.73 1.86
CA HIS A 121 14.10 -6.60 2.35
C HIS A 121 15.45 -6.32 1.66
N TYR A 122 15.43 -6.06 0.35
CA TYR A 122 16.62 -5.68 -0.41
C TYR A 122 17.22 -4.35 0.08
N TYR A 123 16.40 -3.34 0.34
CA TYR A 123 16.87 -2.05 0.85
C TYR A 123 17.39 -2.14 2.29
N LEU A 124 16.76 -2.97 3.13
CA LEU A 124 17.28 -3.31 4.47
C LEU A 124 18.65 -3.98 4.39
N LEU A 125 18.83 -4.94 3.48
CA LEU A 125 20.13 -5.58 3.23
C LEU A 125 21.19 -4.57 2.78
N LEU A 126 20.86 -3.70 1.82
CA LEU A 126 21.77 -2.64 1.37
C LEU A 126 22.14 -1.67 2.51
N PHE A 127 21.19 -1.30 3.35
CA PHE A 127 21.42 -0.45 4.51
C PHE A 127 22.35 -1.11 5.54
N VAL A 128 22.16 -2.40 5.82
CA VAL A 128 23.03 -3.18 6.72
C VAL A 128 24.44 -3.34 6.14
N ILE A 129 24.56 -3.61 4.84
CA ILE A 129 25.86 -3.68 4.15
C ILE A 129 26.56 -2.32 4.18
N TYR A 130 25.82 -1.23 3.93
CA TYR A 130 26.35 0.13 4.01
C TYR A 130 26.88 0.43 5.42
N LEU A 131 26.11 0.13 6.46
CA LEU A 131 26.55 0.24 7.85
C LEU A 131 27.80 -0.59 8.13
N TYR A 132 27.88 -1.83 7.63
CA TYR A 132 29.02 -2.72 7.84
C TYR A 132 30.28 -2.27 7.09
N CYS A 133 30.14 -1.69 5.89
CA CYS A 133 31.28 -1.17 5.13
C CYS A 133 31.78 0.19 5.64
N HIS A 134 30.96 0.92 6.39
CA HIS A 134 31.29 2.24 6.94
C HIS A 134 31.65 2.20 8.44
N TYR A 135 31.82 1.00 8.99
CA TYR A 135 32.34 0.69 10.32
C TYR A 135 33.68 -0.03 10.20
#